data_AF-A0A7W1K782-F1
#
_entry.id   AF-A0A7W1K782-F1
#
_cell.length_a   1.000
_cell.length_b   1.000
_cell.length_c   1.000
_cell.angle_alpha   90.00
_cell.angle_beta   90.00
_cell.angle_gamma   90.00
#
_symmetry.space_group_name_H-M   'P 1'
#
loop_
_entity.id
_entity.type
_entity.pdbx_description
1 polymer ?
#
loop_
_entity_poly.entity_id
_entity_poly.type
_entity_poly.pdbx_seq_one_letter_code
_entity_poly.pdbx_strand_id
1 'polypeptide(L)'
;FEVGTRRLNLLAQGRVVNLAAAEGHPAAVMDMSFANQALCVEHLARHGADLPPRVLPVPREIDREVARLKLASLDVRIDELTVQQRAYLTSWR
;
A
#
# COMPACT_ATOMS: atom_id res chain seq x y z
N PHE A 1 -8.42 28.45 -20.58
CA PHE A 1 -8.66 29.65 -19.77
C PHE A 1 -7.86 30.77 -20.38
N GLU A 2 -8.51 31.85 -20.78
CA GLU A 2 -7.81 33.05 -21.26
C GLU A 2 -7.52 33.94 -20.05
N VAL A 3 -6.26 34.32 -19.86
CA VAL A 3 -5.78 35.16 -18.77
C VAL A 3 -4.96 36.30 -19.38
N GLY A 4 -5.63 37.42 -19.65
CA GLY A 4 -5.05 38.53 -20.41
C GLY A 4 -4.76 38.12 -21.86
N THR A 5 -3.50 38.22 -22.28
CA THR A 5 -3.03 37.79 -23.61
C THR A 5 -2.50 36.36 -23.64
N ARG A 6 -2.59 35.63 -22.51
CA ARG A 6 -2.04 34.28 -22.36
C ARG A 6 -3.16 33.24 -22.25
N ARG A 7 -2.95 32.08 -22.86
CA ARG A 7 -3.83 30.92 -22.75
C ARG A 7 -3.28 29.90 -21.77
N LEU A 8 -4.13 29.46 -20.83
CA LEU A 8 -3.87 28.40 -19.87
C LEU A 8 -4.70 27.17 -20.21
N ASN A 9 -4.04 26.03 -20.37
CA ASN A 9 -4.67 24.72 -20.54
C ASN A 9 -4.67 24.00 -19.19
N LEU A 10 -5.84 23.86 -18.58
CA LEU A 10 -5.99 23.15 -17.31
C LEU A 10 -6.41 21.71 -17.61
N LEU A 11 -5.62 20.76 -17.15
CA LEU A 11 -5.95 19.35 -17.28
C LEU A 11 -6.93 18.93 -16.18
N ALA A 12 -7.83 18.01 -16.52
CA ALA A 12 -8.77 17.40 -15.58
C ALA A 12 -9.60 18.39 -14.73
N GLN A 13 -9.77 19.64 -15.17
CA GLN A 13 -10.40 20.70 -14.38
C GLN A 13 -9.76 20.87 -12.97
N GLY A 14 -8.48 20.55 -12.83
CA GLY A 14 -7.76 20.57 -11.54
C GLY A 14 -8.05 19.37 -10.63
N ARG A 15 -8.79 18.36 -11.09
CA ARG A 15 -8.97 17.07 -10.40
C ARG A 15 -7.71 16.22 -10.52
N VAL A 16 -7.71 15.09 -9.82
CA VAL A 16 -6.60 14.13 -9.80
C VAL A 16 -6.31 13.63 -11.22
N VAL A 17 -5.30 14.21 -11.86
CA VAL A 17 -5.11 14.13 -13.31
C VAL A 17 -4.81 12.72 -13.80
N ASN A 18 -4.09 11.91 -13.03
CA ASN A 18 -3.81 10.52 -13.42
C ASN A 18 -5.07 9.66 -13.45
N LEU A 19 -6.07 9.95 -12.61
CA LEU A 19 -7.36 9.24 -12.62
C LEU A 19 -8.34 9.82 -13.64
N ALA A 20 -8.34 11.14 -13.82
CA ALA A 20 -9.35 11.84 -14.61
C ALA A 20 -8.95 12.04 -16.08
N ALA A 21 -7.66 11.99 -16.41
CA ALA A 21 -7.13 12.19 -17.76
C ALA A 21 -6.18 11.06 -18.20
N ALA A 22 -6.08 9.98 -17.42
CA ALA A 22 -5.37 8.75 -17.74
C ALA A 22 -6.05 7.57 -17.02
N GLU A 23 -5.34 6.45 -16.84
CA GLU A 23 -5.90 5.19 -16.30
C GLU A 23 -5.59 4.97 -14.80
N GLY A 24 -5.01 5.96 -14.12
CA GLY A 24 -4.61 5.86 -12.73
C GLY A 24 -3.32 5.06 -12.54
N HIS A 25 -3.27 4.28 -11.45
CA HIS A 25 -2.15 3.38 -11.19
C HIS A 25 -2.34 2.06 -11.94
N PRO A 26 -1.28 1.46 -12.50
CA PRO A 26 -1.36 0.14 -13.11
C PRO A 26 -1.91 -0.92 -12.15
N ALA A 27 -2.62 -1.90 -12.70
CA ALA A 27 -3.19 -3.01 -11.93
C ALA A 27 -2.15 -3.71 -11.04
N ALA A 28 -0.91 -3.85 -11.52
CA ALA A 28 0.21 -4.46 -10.79
C ALA A 28 0.69 -3.68 -9.56
N VAL A 29 0.24 -2.44 -9.35
CA VAL A 29 0.50 -1.67 -8.12
C VAL A 29 -0.78 -1.60 -7.27
N MET A 30 -1.93 -1.50 -7.92
CA MET A 30 -3.23 -1.48 -7.24
C MET A 30 -3.59 -2.81 -6.57
N ASP A 31 -3.10 -3.94 -7.07
CA ASP A 31 -3.32 -5.26 -6.47
C ASP A 31 -2.87 -5.33 -5.00
N MET A 32 -1.70 -4.77 -4.67
CA MET A 32 -1.20 -4.67 -3.30
C MET A 32 -2.09 -3.76 -2.43
N SER A 33 -2.56 -2.65 -2.98
CA SER A 33 -3.45 -1.73 -2.25
C SER A 33 -4.78 -2.40 -1.93
N PHE A 34 -5.38 -3.11 -2.90
CA PHE A 34 -6.62 -3.85 -2.69
C PHE A 34 -6.45 -5.07 -1.79
N ALA A 35 -5.31 -5.76 -1.85
CA ALA A 35 -5.00 -6.84 -0.92
C ALA A 35 -4.90 -6.33 0.53
N ASN A 36 -4.21 -5.21 0.76
CA ASN A 36 -4.17 -4.56 2.07
C ASN A 36 -5.58 -4.18 2.56
N GLN A 37 -6.42 -3.59 1.69
CA GLN A 37 -7.79 -3.24 2.05
C GLN A 37 -8.63 -4.48 2.40
N ALA A 38 -8.55 -5.55 1.61
CA ALA A 38 -9.30 -6.78 1.84
C ALA A 38 -8.92 -7.44 3.17
N LEU A 39 -7.63 -7.56 3.45
CA LEU A 39 -7.13 -8.14 4.71
C LEU A 39 -7.44 -7.26 5.93
N CYS A 40 -7.40 -5.93 5.77
CA CYS A 40 -7.84 -5.01 6.82
C CYS A 40 -9.34 -5.15 7.09
N VAL A 41 -10.18 -5.30 6.07
CA VAL A 41 -11.62 -5.54 6.24
C VAL A 41 -11.87 -6.87 6.95
N GLU A 42 -11.13 -7.92 6.60
CA GLU A 42 -11.19 -9.20 7.33
C GLU A 42 -10.76 -9.04 8.80
N HIS A 43 -9.68 -8.30 9.06
CA HIS A 43 -9.21 -8.04 10.42
C HIS A 43 -10.25 -7.26 11.24
N LEU A 44 -10.88 -6.25 10.65
CA LEU A 44 -11.98 -5.51 11.27
C LEU A 44 -13.19 -6.43 11.54
N ALA A 45 -13.53 -7.32 10.61
CA ALA A 45 -14.64 -8.26 10.79
C ALA A 45 -14.38 -9.25 11.94
N ARG A 46 -13.13 -9.68 12.13
CA ARG A 46 -12.76 -10.68 13.17
C ARG A 46 -12.47 -10.05 14.53
N HIS A 47 -11.87 -8.86 14.57
CA HIS A 47 -11.31 -8.26 15.78
C HIS A 47 -11.80 -6.83 16.05
N GLY A 48 -12.66 -6.28 15.19
CA GLY A 48 -13.06 -4.87 15.25
C GLY A 48 -13.77 -4.47 16.54
N ALA A 49 -14.42 -5.41 17.22
CA ALA A 49 -15.06 -5.16 18.53
C ALA A 49 -14.04 -4.78 19.62
N ASP A 50 -12.81 -5.28 19.52
CA ASP A 50 -11.73 -5.03 20.47
C ASP A 50 -10.90 -3.79 20.10
N LEU A 51 -11.18 -3.17 18.95
CA LEU A 51 -10.43 -2.03 18.45
C LEU A 51 -11.03 -0.70 18.93
N PRO A 52 -10.20 0.28 19.31
CA PRO A 52 -10.66 1.60 19.71
C PRO A 52 -11.24 2.38 18.51
N PRO A 53 -12.24 3.26 18.72
CA PRO A 53 -12.88 4.06 17.68
C PRO A 53 -11.98 5.24 17.26
N ARG A 54 -10.87 4.94 16.59
CA ARG A 54 -9.92 5.90 16.04
C ARG A 54 -9.34 5.37 14.74
N VAL A 55 -8.64 6.23 14.00
CA VAL A 55 -7.84 5.78 12.86
C VAL A 55 -6.67 4.94 13.39
N LEU A 56 -6.57 3.72 12.89
CA LEU A 56 -5.49 2.80 13.20
C LEU A 56 -4.65 2.56 11.94
N PRO A 57 -3.32 2.40 12.09
CA PRO A 57 -2.49 1.96 10.98
C PRO A 57 -2.84 0.52 10.58
N VAL A 58 -2.48 0.14 9.35
CA VAL A 58 -2.53 -1.25 8.92
C VAL A 58 -1.63 -2.10 9.83
N PRO A 59 -2.10 -3.22 10.39
CA PRO A 59 -1.28 -4.16 11.13
C PRO A 59 -0.05 -4.60 10.33
N ARG A 60 1.12 -4.63 10.97
CA ARG A 60 2.40 -4.93 10.31
C ARG A 60 2.41 -6.32 9.67
N GLU A 61 1.69 -7.25 10.26
CA GLU A 61 1.54 -8.63 9.79
C GLU A 61 0.80 -8.67 8.44
N ILE A 62 -0.23 -7.85 8.28
CA ILE A 62 -0.98 -7.72 7.02
C ILE A 62 -0.08 -7.15 5.93
N ASP A 63 0.64 -6.06 6.22
CA ASP A 63 1.52 -5.42 5.24
C ASP A 63 2.65 -6.36 4.78
N ARG A 64 3.22 -7.14 5.71
CA ARG A 64 4.20 -8.19 5.40
C ARG A 64 3.63 -9.31 4.55
N GLU A 65 2.39 -9.72 4.82
CA GLU A 65 1.74 -10.79 4.06
C GLU A 65 1.45 -10.34 2.62
N VAL A 66 0.98 -9.11 2.42
CA VAL A 66 0.80 -8.53 1.09
C VAL A 66 2.12 -8.47 0.33
N ALA A 67 3.20 -8.02 0.99
CA ALA A 67 4.54 -7.99 0.38
C ALA A 67 5.01 -9.42 0.01
N ARG A 68 4.81 -10.40 0.89
CA ARG A 68 5.17 -11.81 0.64
C ARG A 68 4.41 -12.37 -0.56
N LEU A 69 3.09 -12.15 -0.63
CA LEU A 69 2.25 -12.58 -1.75
C LEU A 69 2.66 -11.92 -3.07
N LYS A 70 3.04 -10.63 -3.04
CA LYS A 70 3.53 -9.92 -4.22
C LYS A 70 4.85 -10.48 -4.73
N LEU A 71 5.82 -10.73 -3.85
CA LEU A 71 7.09 -11.34 -4.25
C LEU A 71 6.87 -12.73 -4.85
N ALA A 72 5.99 -13.53 -4.23
CA ALA A 72 5.63 -14.85 -4.75
C ALA A 72 4.96 -14.78 -6.13
N SER A 73 4.07 -13.81 -6.38
CA SER A 73 3.42 -13.66 -7.69
C SER A 73 4.37 -13.18 -8.80
N LEU A 74 5.51 -12.59 -8.44
CA LEU A 74 6.59 -12.20 -9.33
C LEU A 74 7.70 -13.26 -9.45
N ASP A 75 7.54 -14.43 -8.81
CA ASP A 75 8.57 -15.47 -8.67
C ASP A 75 9.91 -14.94 -8.10
N VAL A 76 9.83 -13.92 -7.23
CA VAL A 76 10.99 -13.35 -6.54
C VAL A 76 11.18 -14.07 -5.20
N ARG A 77 12.42 -14.54 -4.98
CA ARG A 77 12.84 -15.14 -3.71
C ARG A 77 13.74 -14.16 -2.95
N ILE A 78 13.64 -14.22 -1.63
CA ILE A 78 14.49 -13.46 -0.72
C ILE A 78 15.20 -14.42 0.23
N ASP A 79 16.33 -13.97 0.78
CA ASP A 79 17.05 -14.73 1.79
C ASP A 79 16.26 -14.80 3.11
N GLU A 80 16.45 -15.88 3.84
CA GLU A 80 16.00 -15.99 5.23
C GLU A 80 17.18 -15.77 6.17
N LEU A 81 16.97 -14.97 7.21
CA LEU A 81 17.99 -14.77 8.24
C LEU A 81 18.33 -16.12 8.89
N THR A 82 19.62 -16.36 9.11
CA THR A 82 20.07 -17.48 9.92
C THR A 82 19.76 -17.23 11.40
N VAL A 83 19.84 -18.28 12.23
CA VAL A 83 19.68 -18.15 13.68
C VAL A 83 20.74 -17.20 14.25
N GLN A 84 21.99 -17.30 13.78
CA GLN A 84 23.06 -16.40 14.20
C GLN A 84 22.79 -14.94 13.80
N GLN A 85 22.31 -14.69 12.58
CA GLN A 85 21.98 -13.34 12.13
C GLN A 85 20.82 -12.73 12.93
N ARG A 86 19.79 -13.51 13.27
CA ARG A 86 18.71 -13.06 14.15
C ARG A 86 19.22 -12.69 15.54
N ALA A 87 20.06 -13.54 16.14
CA ALA A 87 20.64 -13.29 17.46
C ALA A 87 21.52 -12.03 17.45
N TYR A 88 22.32 -11.84 16.39
CA TYR A 88 23.15 -10.66 16.20
C TYR A 88 22.33 -9.36 16.13
N LEU A 89 21.20 -9.35 15.42
CA LEU A 89 20.33 -8.17 15.33
C LEU A 89 19.73 -7.73 16.68
N THR A 90 19.70 -8.62 17.67
CA THR A 90 19.14 -8.35 19.00
C THR A 90 20.20 -8.31 20.10
N SER A 91 21.48 -8.46 19.77
CA SER A 91 22.53 -8.74 20.77
C SER A 91 22.93 -7.56 21.65
N TRP A 92 22.55 -6.33 21.29
CA TRP A 92 22.81 -5.12 22.08
C TRP A 92 21.61 -4.68 22.95
N ARG A 93 20.53 -5.47 22.97
CA ARG A 93 19.45 -5.30 23.95
C ARG A 93 19.75 -6.02 25.25
#